data_AF-A0A1F5X5M4-F1
#
_entry.id   AF-A0A1F5X5M4-F1
#
_cell.length_a   1.000
_cell.length_b   1.000
_cell.length_c   1.000
_cell.angle_alpha   90.00
_cell.angle_beta   90.00
_cell.angle_gamma   90.00
#
_symmetry.space_group_name_H-M   'P 1'
#
loop_
_entity.id
_entity.type
_entity.pdbx_description
1 polymer ?
#
loop_
_entity_poly.entity_id
_entity_poly.type
_entity_poly.pdbx_seq_one_letter_code
_entity_poly.pdbx_strand_id
1 'polypeptide(L)'
;MTKHNDYLIAGIAGFVTALFLMPVLFNLEYLNTAYAVGALILIPVLWMAGILLGKILAKWMAFFAQFSKFVVVGFLNASIDFGILNAMNIFTGAVSGFIIGSFNAPGFIIASFNSYFWNRLWVFPQTNGVRKMANFQKFLIISLLGVFLNSLVIIYLTTYAPQFGFSDKVWLNIAKAIASAAVLLWNFVGYKFFAFK
;
A
#
# COMPACT_ATOMS: atom_id res chain seq x y z
N MET A 1 29.00 2.60 -2.06
CA MET A 1 27.66 2.02 -1.85
C MET A 1 27.22 2.34 -0.42
N THR A 2 26.29 3.26 -0.23
CA THR A 2 25.82 3.65 1.11
C THR A 2 25.07 2.47 1.74
N LYS A 3 25.67 1.86 2.76
CA LYS A 3 25.11 0.75 3.54
C LYS A 3 23.88 1.28 4.28
N HIS A 4 22.71 1.25 3.63
CA HIS A 4 21.47 1.76 4.21
C HIS A 4 21.15 0.97 5.48
N ASN A 5 20.87 1.66 6.57
CA ASN A 5 20.45 1.02 7.82
C ASN A 5 19.00 0.55 7.66
N ASP A 6 18.82 -0.74 7.34
CA ASP A 6 17.49 -1.34 7.11
C ASP A 6 16.52 -1.08 8.28
N TYR A 7 17.02 -1.02 9.51
CA TYR A 7 16.19 -0.77 10.70
C TYR A 7 15.69 0.66 10.73
N LEU A 8 16.52 1.65 10.38
CA LEU A 8 16.10 3.04 10.29
C LEU A 8 15.03 3.22 9.22
N ILE A 9 15.22 2.62 8.05
CA ILE A 9 14.24 2.69 6.96
C ILE A 9 12.92 2.04 7.38
N ALA A 10 12.99 0.85 7.99
CA ALA A 10 11.80 0.16 8.49
C ALA A 10 11.08 0.93 9.59
N GLY A 11 11.82 1.56 10.52
CA GLY A 11 11.26 2.41 11.56
C GLY A 11 10.54 3.64 10.99
N ILE A 12 11.17 4.34 10.05
CA ILE A 12 10.55 5.49 9.35
C ILE A 12 9.31 5.03 8.56
N ALA A 13 9.42 3.94 7.81
CA ALA A 13 8.29 3.37 7.08
C ALA A 13 7.15 2.99 8.04
N GLY A 14 7.46 2.42 9.20
CA GLY A 14 6.46 2.06 10.21
C GLY A 14 5.80 3.28 10.83
N PHE A 15 6.54 4.36 11.04
CA PHE A 15 5.98 5.61 11.54
C PHE A 15 5.02 6.23 10.52
N VAL A 16 5.43 6.29 9.25
CA VAL A 16 4.55 6.76 8.16
C VAL A 16 3.33 5.84 8.00
N THR A 17 3.50 4.53 8.14
CA THR A 17 2.40 3.55 8.14
C THR A 17 1.39 3.89 9.24
N ALA A 18 1.86 4.16 10.45
CA ALA A 18 1.01 4.53 11.58
C ALA A 18 0.26 5.85 11.33
N LEU A 19 0.91 6.87 10.75
CA LEU A 19 0.26 8.14 10.42
C LEU A 19 -0.92 7.95 9.45
N PHE A 20 -0.70 7.18 8.37
CA PHE A 20 -1.76 6.92 7.40
C PHE A 20 -2.81 5.92 7.89
N LEU A 21 -2.55 5.19 8.98
CA LEU A 21 -3.56 4.36 9.63
C LEU A 21 -4.57 5.21 10.44
N MET A 22 -4.22 6.44 10.84
CA MET A 22 -5.09 7.28 11.68
C MET A 22 -6.44 7.61 11.03
N PRO A 23 -6.51 8.08 9.77
CA PRO A 23 -7.79 8.34 9.12
C PRO A 23 -8.66 7.08 9.02
N VAL A 24 -8.04 5.91 8.84
CA VAL A 24 -8.75 4.63 8.78
C VAL A 24 -9.36 4.30 10.13
N LEU A 25 -8.57 4.38 11.22
CA LEU A 25 -9.07 4.13 12.57
C LEU A 25 -10.17 5.12 12.97
N PHE A 26 -10.05 6.39 12.54
CA PHE A 26 -11.06 7.41 12.80
C PHE A 26 -12.40 7.06 12.12
N ASN A 27 -12.36 6.69 10.84
CA ASN A 27 -13.57 6.32 10.10
C ASN A 27 -14.22 5.03 10.60
N LEU A 28 -13.42 4.10 11.13
CA LEU A 28 -13.92 2.87 11.73
C LEU A 28 -14.31 3.04 13.21
N GLU A 29 -14.29 4.27 13.74
CA GLU A 29 -14.67 4.60 15.12
C GLU A 29 -13.81 3.89 16.20
N TYR A 30 -12.62 3.44 15.81
CA TYR A 30 -11.63 2.84 16.69
C TYR A 30 -10.55 3.82 17.15
N LEU A 31 -10.49 5.05 16.64
CA LEU A 31 -9.43 5.98 17.02
C LEU A 31 -9.67 6.57 18.43
N ASN A 32 -8.78 6.26 19.37
CA ASN A 32 -8.64 6.96 20.64
C ASN A 32 -7.16 7.24 20.93
N THR A 33 -6.87 8.00 22.00
CA THR A 33 -5.49 8.38 22.36
C THR A 33 -4.58 7.16 22.56
N ALA A 34 -5.08 6.10 23.20
CA ALA A 34 -4.30 4.90 23.44
C ALA A 34 -3.94 4.17 22.13
N TYR A 35 -4.90 4.00 21.22
CA TYR A 35 -4.65 3.39 19.92
C TYR A 35 -3.77 4.26 19.02
N ALA A 36 -3.92 5.59 19.07
CA ALA A 36 -3.08 6.51 18.31
C ALA A 36 -1.62 6.44 18.77
N VAL A 37 -1.38 6.61 20.07
CA VAL A 37 -0.02 6.52 20.65
C VAL A 37 0.54 5.10 20.45
N GLY A 38 -0.29 4.08 20.67
CA GLY A 38 0.05 2.69 20.44
C GLY A 38 0.50 2.44 19.00
N ALA A 39 -0.23 2.91 18.00
CA ALA A 39 0.15 2.73 16.59
C ALA A 39 1.48 3.45 16.26
N LEU A 40 1.66 4.69 16.73
CA LEU A 40 2.86 5.50 16.46
C LEU A 40 4.13 4.92 17.08
N ILE A 41 4.02 4.14 18.15
CA ILE A 41 5.17 3.51 18.83
C ILE A 41 5.34 2.06 18.38
N LEU A 42 4.27 1.26 18.41
CA LEU A 42 4.33 -0.17 18.18
C LEU A 42 4.60 -0.49 16.71
N ILE A 43 3.98 0.21 15.74
CA ILE A 43 4.17 -0.12 14.32
C ILE A 43 5.63 0.07 13.85
N PRO A 44 6.34 1.19 14.16
CA PRO A 44 7.77 1.31 13.88
C PRO A 44 8.60 0.17 14.48
N VAL A 45 8.32 -0.19 15.74
CA VAL A 45 9.02 -1.28 16.44
C VAL A 45 8.76 -2.61 15.76
N LEU A 46 7.50 -2.88 15.39
CA LEU A 46 7.10 -4.08 14.66
C LEU A 46 7.79 -4.18 13.30
N TRP A 47 7.96 -3.07 12.56
CA TRP A 47 8.66 -3.10 11.26
C TRP A 47 10.15 -3.38 11.43
N MET A 48 10.79 -2.78 12.44
CA MET A 48 12.18 -3.11 12.77
C MET A 48 12.33 -4.57 13.19
N ALA A 49 11.38 -5.11 13.98
CA ALA A 49 11.34 -6.52 14.35
C ALA A 49 11.09 -7.43 13.14
N GLY A 50 10.26 -7.02 12.18
CA GLY A 50 10.04 -7.72 10.92
C GLY A 50 11.31 -7.85 10.08
N ILE A 51 12.13 -6.79 10.01
CA ILE A 51 13.46 -6.85 9.38
C ILE A 51 14.40 -7.79 10.14
N LEU A 52 14.39 -7.75 11.48
CA LEU A 52 15.20 -8.67 12.29
C LEU A 52 14.80 -10.12 12.02
N LEU A 53 13.50 -10.43 12.05
CA LEU A 53 12.97 -11.76 11.74
C LEU A 53 13.39 -12.20 10.34
N GLY A 54 13.24 -11.33 9.34
CA GLY A 54 13.69 -11.60 7.97
C GLY A 54 15.17 -11.94 7.89
N LYS A 55 16.03 -11.23 8.64
CA LYS A 55 17.48 -11.52 8.74
C LYS A 55 17.78 -12.85 9.45
N ILE A 56 17.03 -13.19 10.50
CA ILE A 56 17.18 -14.48 11.20
C ILE A 56 16.79 -15.62 10.27
N LEU A 57 15.64 -15.51 9.61
CA LEU A 57 15.15 -16.51 8.66
C LEU A 57 16.04 -16.61 7.41
N ALA A 58 16.70 -15.53 7.03
CA ALA A 58 17.65 -15.52 5.91
C ALA A 58 18.85 -16.47 6.09
N LYS A 59 19.12 -16.91 7.34
CA LYS A 59 20.10 -17.97 7.61
C LYS A 59 19.70 -19.32 6.99
N TRP A 60 18.40 -19.55 6.79
CA TRP A 60 17.86 -20.76 6.17
C TRP A 60 17.70 -20.57 4.66
N MET A 61 17.09 -19.46 4.24
CA MET A 61 16.93 -19.10 2.83
C MET A 61 17.10 -17.59 2.62
N ALA A 62 18.06 -17.18 1.80
CA ALA A 62 18.40 -15.77 1.58
C ALA A 62 17.20 -14.90 1.12
N PHE A 63 16.19 -15.50 0.48
CA PHE A 63 14.94 -14.85 0.08
C PHE A 63 14.25 -14.09 1.23
N PHE A 64 14.29 -14.59 2.46
CA PHE A 64 13.57 -13.99 3.59
C PHE A 64 14.04 -12.56 3.91
N ALA A 65 15.31 -12.24 3.66
CA ALA A 65 15.82 -10.88 3.86
C ALA A 65 15.13 -9.90 2.90
N GLN A 66 14.98 -10.25 1.62
CA GLN A 66 14.29 -9.42 0.63
C GLN A 66 12.78 -9.40 0.88
N PHE A 67 12.20 -10.55 1.20
CA PHE A 67 10.78 -10.67 1.48
C PHE A 67 10.34 -9.77 2.65
N SER A 68 11.11 -9.70 3.74
CA SER A 68 10.78 -8.82 4.87
C SER A 68 10.70 -7.33 4.47
N LYS A 69 11.62 -6.87 3.61
CA LYS A 69 11.60 -5.50 3.08
C LYS A 69 10.40 -5.28 2.15
N PHE A 70 10.10 -6.26 1.29
CA PHE A 70 8.94 -6.23 0.41
C PHE A 70 7.64 -6.09 1.21
N VAL A 71 7.51 -6.84 2.32
CA VAL A 71 6.36 -6.77 3.22
C VAL A 71 6.23 -5.38 3.86
N VAL A 72 7.33 -4.81 4.37
CA VAL A 72 7.33 -3.43 4.92
C VAL A 72 6.84 -2.41 3.90
N VAL A 73 7.36 -2.47 2.66
CA VAL A 73 6.95 -1.58 1.57
C VAL A 73 5.48 -1.81 1.21
N GLY A 74 5.03 -3.07 1.16
CA GLY A 74 3.65 -3.44 0.86
C GLY A 74 2.65 -2.83 1.86
N PHE A 75 2.90 -2.99 3.16
CA PHE A 75 2.04 -2.39 4.19
C PHE A 75 2.10 -0.87 4.21
N LEU A 76 3.27 -0.27 3.98
CA LEU A 76 3.38 1.19 3.83
C LEU A 76 2.49 1.69 2.67
N ASN A 77 2.55 1.04 1.52
CA ASN A 77 1.71 1.40 0.37
C ASN A 77 0.22 1.25 0.68
N ALA A 78 -0.17 0.12 1.29
CA ALA A 78 -1.55 -0.11 1.70
C ALA A 78 -2.03 0.97 2.66
N SER A 79 -1.22 1.34 3.66
CA SER A 79 -1.59 2.39 4.60
C SER A 79 -1.77 3.74 3.90
N ILE A 80 -0.86 4.13 3.00
CA ILE A 80 -0.97 5.39 2.24
C ILE A 80 -2.27 5.40 1.43
N ASP A 81 -2.55 4.31 0.73
CA ASP A 81 -3.69 4.18 -0.16
C ASP A 81 -5.02 4.27 0.60
N PHE A 82 -5.16 3.47 1.66
CA PHE A 82 -6.34 3.49 2.53
C PHE A 82 -6.44 4.80 3.32
N GLY A 83 -5.33 5.30 3.84
CA GLY A 83 -5.26 6.51 4.63
C GLY A 83 -5.71 7.73 3.86
N ILE A 84 -5.29 7.87 2.60
CA ILE A 84 -5.71 8.98 1.72
C ILE A 84 -7.21 8.87 1.40
N LEU A 85 -7.72 7.68 1.04
CA LEU A 85 -9.14 7.50 0.79
C LEU A 85 -9.98 7.85 2.02
N ASN A 86 -9.58 7.37 3.20
CA ASN A 86 -10.28 7.64 4.45
C ASN A 86 -10.18 9.12 4.86
N ALA A 87 -9.02 9.77 4.65
CA ALA A 87 -8.88 11.20 4.87
C ALA A 87 -9.83 12.00 3.96
N MET A 88 -9.91 11.67 2.68
CA MET A 88 -10.87 12.30 1.76
C MET A 88 -12.31 12.07 2.20
N ASN A 89 -12.66 10.87 2.66
CA ASN A 89 -13.98 10.60 3.24
C ASN A 89 -14.27 11.47 4.48
N ILE A 90 -13.31 11.66 5.38
CA ILE A 90 -13.47 12.53 6.56
C ILE A 90 -13.79 13.97 6.16
N PHE A 91 -13.09 14.51 5.15
CA PHE A 91 -13.29 15.90 4.72
C PHE A 91 -14.57 16.11 3.90
N THR A 92 -15.03 15.10 3.18
CA THR A 92 -16.11 15.24 2.19
C THR A 92 -17.41 14.56 2.58
N GLY A 93 -17.36 13.61 3.52
CA GLY A 93 -18.48 12.72 3.87
C GLY A 93 -18.82 11.69 2.79
N ALA A 94 -18.13 11.68 1.64
CA ALA A 94 -18.51 10.83 0.52
C ALA A 94 -18.13 9.37 0.78
N VAL A 95 -19.13 8.49 0.74
CA VAL A 95 -18.99 7.03 0.94
C VAL A 95 -19.32 6.20 -0.31
N SER A 96 -20.02 6.80 -1.29
CA SER A 96 -20.48 6.14 -2.51
C SER A 96 -20.57 7.12 -3.69
N GLY A 97 -20.85 6.59 -4.89
CA GLY A 97 -20.98 7.34 -6.13
C GLY A 97 -19.66 7.53 -6.88
N PHE A 98 -19.75 8.08 -8.09
CA PHE A 98 -18.61 8.26 -8.99
C PHE A 98 -17.49 9.13 -8.39
N ILE A 99 -17.83 10.05 -7.48
CA ILE A 99 -16.87 10.94 -6.82
C ILE A 99 -15.81 10.18 -6.01
N ILE A 100 -16.15 8.98 -5.49
CA ILE A 100 -15.22 8.13 -4.75
C ILE A 100 -14.03 7.71 -5.61
N GLY A 101 -14.25 7.50 -6.92
CA GLY A 101 -13.16 7.17 -7.83
C GLY A 101 -12.10 8.26 -7.89
N SER A 102 -12.51 9.53 -7.83
CA SER A 102 -11.62 10.70 -7.81
C SER A 102 -10.87 10.83 -6.48
N PHE A 103 -11.51 10.49 -5.35
CA PHE A 103 -10.88 10.52 -4.02
C PHE A 103 -9.92 9.36 -3.80
N ASN A 104 -10.18 8.22 -4.44
CA ASN A 104 -9.35 7.05 -4.39
C ASN A 104 -8.04 7.18 -5.18
N ALA A 105 -8.10 7.80 -6.35
CA ALA A 105 -7.00 7.83 -7.31
C ALA A 105 -5.68 8.42 -6.74
N PRO A 106 -5.66 9.53 -5.99
CA PRO A 106 -4.43 10.08 -5.42
C PRO A 106 -3.71 9.09 -4.49
N GLY A 107 -4.46 8.39 -3.63
CA GLY A 107 -3.91 7.40 -2.71
C GLY A 107 -3.22 6.26 -3.44
N PHE A 108 -3.91 5.71 -4.43
CA PHE A 108 -3.39 4.60 -5.23
C PHE A 108 -2.17 5.01 -6.05
N ILE A 109 -2.17 6.20 -6.64
CA ILE A 109 -1.04 6.73 -7.41
C ILE A 109 0.17 6.89 -6.50
N ILE A 110 0.03 7.60 -5.38
CA ILE A 110 1.15 7.83 -4.44
C ILE A 110 1.69 6.49 -3.92
N ALA A 111 0.83 5.57 -3.53
CA ALA A 111 1.22 4.23 -3.09
C ALA A 111 1.95 3.45 -4.19
N SER A 112 1.52 3.54 -5.45
CA SER A 112 2.18 2.87 -6.58
C SER A 112 3.57 3.42 -6.84
N PHE A 113 3.74 4.75 -6.86
CA PHE A 113 5.04 5.39 -7.00
C PHE A 113 5.97 5.05 -5.84
N ASN A 114 5.45 5.12 -4.60
CA ASN A 114 6.19 4.73 -3.40
C ASN A 114 6.69 3.27 -3.51
N SER A 115 5.82 2.36 -3.96
CA SER A 115 6.16 0.97 -4.25
C SER A 115 7.32 0.86 -5.22
N TYR A 116 7.27 1.56 -6.35
CA TYR A 116 8.31 1.50 -7.39
C TYR A 116 9.68 1.93 -6.84
N PHE A 117 9.75 3.07 -6.16
CA PHE A 117 11.00 3.59 -5.64
C PHE A 117 11.58 2.71 -4.54
N TRP A 118 10.79 2.31 -3.54
CA TRP A 118 11.30 1.48 -2.44
C TRP A 118 11.66 0.07 -2.88
N ASN A 119 10.87 -0.56 -3.74
CA ASN A 119 11.21 -1.87 -4.26
C ASN A 119 12.52 -1.85 -5.05
N ARG A 120 12.80 -0.76 -5.77
CA ARG A 120 14.04 -0.62 -6.54
C ARG A 120 15.24 -0.24 -5.68
N LEU A 121 15.08 0.73 -4.79
CA LEU A 121 16.20 1.32 -4.04
C LEU A 121 16.60 0.48 -2.82
N TRP A 122 15.64 -0.24 -2.22
CA TRP A 122 15.85 -0.90 -0.94
C TRP A 122 15.60 -2.41 -0.95
N VAL A 123 14.52 -2.87 -1.60
CA VAL A 123 14.14 -4.31 -1.61
C VAL A 123 15.02 -5.10 -2.58
N PHE A 124 15.11 -4.63 -3.83
CA PHE A 124 15.85 -5.24 -4.93
C PHE A 124 16.89 -4.27 -5.51
N PRO A 125 17.90 -3.85 -4.72
CA PRO A 125 18.93 -2.94 -5.17
C PRO A 125 19.67 -3.56 -6.37
N GLN A 126 19.59 -2.89 -7.52
CA GLN A 126 20.22 -3.33 -8.76
C GLN A 126 21.75 -3.20 -8.65
N THR A 127 22.48 -4.29 -8.83
CA THR A 127 23.95 -4.34 -8.75
C THR A 127 24.65 -4.00 -10.08
N ASN A 128 23.97 -4.11 -11.22
CA ASN A 128 24.58 -3.92 -12.55
C ASN A 128 23.81 -2.89 -13.40
N GLY A 129 24.45 -1.75 -13.69
CA GLY A 129 23.85 -0.52 -14.22
C GLY A 129 23.36 -0.51 -15.68
N VAL A 130 22.86 -1.61 -16.25
CA VAL A 130 22.66 -1.71 -17.72
C VAL A 130 21.20 -1.66 -18.20
N ARG A 131 20.17 -1.92 -17.38
CA ARG A 131 18.76 -1.78 -17.83
C ARG A 131 18.08 -0.53 -17.24
N LYS A 132 18.58 0.63 -17.66
CA LYS A 132 18.03 1.97 -17.39
C LYS A 132 16.60 2.11 -17.95
N MET A 133 15.64 2.55 -17.14
CA MET A 133 14.36 3.19 -17.51
C MET A 133 13.38 2.49 -18.47
N ALA A 134 13.76 1.43 -19.18
CA ALA A 134 12.96 0.83 -20.25
C ALA A 134 11.63 0.18 -19.79
N ASN A 135 11.43 0.05 -18.48
CA ASN A 135 10.18 -0.48 -17.90
C ASN A 135 9.40 0.54 -17.07
N PHE A 136 9.89 1.79 -16.91
CA PHE A 136 9.13 2.80 -16.16
C PHE A 136 7.86 3.22 -16.91
N GLN A 137 7.94 3.40 -18.24
CA GLN A 137 6.75 3.67 -19.06
C GLN A 137 5.74 2.52 -19.00
N LYS A 138 6.20 1.26 -19.07
CA LYS A 138 5.33 0.08 -18.90
C LYS A 138 4.72 0.02 -17.50
N PHE A 139 5.50 0.33 -16.47
CA PHE A 139 5.03 0.45 -15.09
C PHE A 139 3.95 1.53 -14.97
N LEU A 140 4.15 2.71 -15.56
CA LEU A 140 3.17 3.79 -15.56
C LEU A 140 1.87 3.38 -16.25
N ILE A 141 1.94 2.77 -17.44
CA ILE A 141 0.74 2.32 -18.18
C ILE A 141 -0.06 1.30 -17.35
N ILE A 142 0.63 0.28 -16.81
CA ILE A 142 -0.02 -0.75 -15.99
C ILE A 142 -0.62 -0.13 -14.71
N SER A 143 0.09 0.80 -14.08
CA SER A 143 -0.38 1.50 -12.88
C SER A 143 -1.57 2.41 -13.15
N LEU A 144 -1.60 3.11 -14.29
CA LEU A 144 -2.73 3.96 -14.70
C LEU A 144 -3.99 3.12 -14.98
N LEU A 145 -3.84 1.98 -15.67
CA LEU A 145 -4.94 1.02 -15.82
C LEU A 145 -5.35 0.42 -14.47
N GLY A 146 -4.39 0.18 -13.58
CA GLY A 146 -4.62 -0.23 -12.21
C GLY A 146 -5.46 0.77 -11.41
N VAL A 147 -5.18 2.07 -11.51
CA VAL A 147 -5.99 3.15 -10.89
C VAL A 147 -7.43 3.07 -11.40
N PHE A 148 -7.61 2.97 -12.71
CA PHE A 148 -8.95 2.92 -13.32
C PHE A 148 -9.73 1.69 -12.83
N LEU A 149 -9.10 0.52 -12.88
CA LEU A 149 -9.69 -0.72 -12.38
C LEU A 149 -10.01 -0.64 -10.88
N ASN A 150 -9.09 -0.11 -10.07
CA ASN A 150 -9.29 0.07 -8.63
C ASN A 150 -10.53 0.94 -8.36
N SER A 151 -10.58 2.12 -8.99
CA SER A 151 -11.66 3.07 -8.80
C SER A 151 -13.00 2.54 -9.32
N LEU A 152 -13.04 1.82 -10.44
CA LEU A 152 -14.26 1.19 -10.93
C LEU A 152 -14.81 0.14 -9.96
N VAL A 153 -13.94 -0.72 -9.41
CA VAL A 153 -14.37 -1.73 -8.44
C VAL A 153 -14.91 -1.06 -7.18
N ILE A 154 -14.26 -0.01 -6.67
CA ILE A 154 -14.75 0.73 -5.49
C ILE A 154 -16.08 1.40 -5.78
N ILE A 155 -16.21 2.11 -6.91
CA ILE A 155 -17.48 2.74 -7.29
C ILE A 155 -18.59 1.70 -7.38
N TYR A 156 -18.32 0.57 -8.04
CA TYR A 156 -19.30 -0.49 -8.20
C TYR A 156 -19.77 -1.04 -6.85
N LEU A 157 -18.81 -1.41 -5.98
CA LEU A 157 -19.13 -1.99 -4.68
C LEU A 157 -19.84 -0.98 -3.77
N THR A 158 -19.41 0.27 -3.73
CA THR A 158 -19.98 1.29 -2.84
C THR A 158 -21.31 1.86 -3.32
N THR A 159 -21.61 1.79 -4.63
CA THR A 159 -22.80 2.42 -5.22
C THR A 159 -23.90 1.41 -5.58
N TYR A 160 -23.52 0.20 -6.02
CA TYR A 160 -24.47 -0.75 -6.59
C TYR A 160 -24.52 -2.09 -5.86
N ALA A 161 -23.45 -2.50 -5.17
CA ALA A 161 -23.45 -3.76 -4.45
C ALA A 161 -24.09 -3.64 -3.06
N PRO A 162 -24.80 -4.67 -2.58
CA PRO A 162 -25.35 -4.66 -1.23
C PRO A 162 -24.23 -4.65 -0.19
N GLN A 163 -24.44 -3.92 0.91
CA GLN A 163 -23.44 -3.72 1.97
C GLN A 163 -23.43 -4.82 3.03
N PHE A 164 -24.30 -5.83 2.91
CA PHE A 164 -24.39 -6.98 3.84
C PHE A 164 -24.50 -6.60 5.34
N GLY A 165 -25.14 -5.47 5.64
CA GLY A 165 -25.31 -4.99 7.02
C GLY A 165 -24.12 -4.23 7.60
N PHE A 166 -23.03 -4.03 6.84
CA PHE A 166 -21.95 -3.14 7.24
C PHE A 166 -22.35 -1.67 7.11
N SER A 167 -21.78 -0.80 7.96
CA SER A 167 -21.94 0.64 7.79
C SER A 167 -21.21 1.13 6.53
N ASP A 168 -21.64 2.27 5.99
CA ASP A 168 -21.04 2.85 4.78
C ASP A 168 -19.51 2.99 4.86
N LYS A 169 -18.99 3.42 6.02
CA LYS A 169 -17.54 3.60 6.23
C LYS A 169 -16.79 2.27 6.28
N VAL A 170 -17.37 1.25 6.91
CA VAL A 170 -16.80 -0.12 6.92
C VAL A 170 -16.84 -0.69 5.51
N TRP A 171 -17.96 -0.53 4.81
CA TRP A 171 -18.14 -1.00 3.45
C TRP A 171 -17.18 -0.34 2.46
N LEU A 172 -16.92 0.96 2.58
CA LEU A 172 -15.91 1.68 1.80
C LEU A 172 -14.52 1.03 1.93
N ASN A 173 -14.12 0.65 3.15
CA ASN A 173 -12.83 0.01 3.41
C ASN A 173 -12.80 -1.45 2.90
N ILE A 174 -13.90 -2.19 3.01
CA ILE A 174 -14.03 -3.53 2.42
C ILE A 174 -13.94 -3.46 0.89
N ALA A 175 -14.67 -2.54 0.26
CA ALA A 175 -14.64 -2.30 -1.17
C ALA A 175 -13.22 -1.94 -1.63
N LYS A 176 -12.53 -1.07 -0.89
CA LYS A 176 -11.12 -0.73 -1.14
C LYS A 176 -10.21 -1.94 -1.05
N ALA A 177 -10.37 -2.81 -0.05
CA ALA A 177 -9.57 -4.03 0.09
C ALA A 177 -9.77 -4.99 -1.09
N ILE A 178 -11.02 -5.21 -1.50
CA ILE A 178 -11.36 -6.05 -2.65
C ILE A 178 -10.76 -5.46 -3.93
N ALA A 179 -10.91 -4.15 -4.15
CA ALA A 179 -10.36 -3.46 -5.30
C ALA A 179 -8.82 -3.56 -5.36
N SER A 180 -8.14 -3.39 -4.22
CA SER A 180 -6.68 -3.52 -4.15
C SER A 180 -6.21 -4.96 -4.41
N ALA A 181 -6.97 -5.97 -3.95
CA ALA A 181 -6.69 -7.37 -4.28
C ALA A 181 -6.89 -7.67 -5.78
N ALA A 182 -7.97 -7.16 -6.39
CA ALA A 182 -8.22 -7.30 -7.83
C ALA A 182 -7.09 -6.66 -8.66
N VAL A 183 -6.63 -5.47 -8.25
CA VAL A 183 -5.54 -4.77 -8.94
C VAL A 183 -4.19 -5.44 -8.71
N LEU A 184 -3.97 -6.09 -7.57
CA LEU A 184 -2.79 -6.91 -7.36
C LEU A 184 -2.73 -8.08 -8.35
N LEU A 185 -3.86 -8.74 -8.62
CA LEU A 185 -3.96 -9.76 -9.66
C LEU A 185 -3.74 -9.18 -11.06
N TRP A 186 -4.32 -8.01 -11.36
CA TRP A 186 -4.08 -7.29 -12.61
C TRP A 186 -2.60 -6.97 -12.82
N ASN A 187 -1.94 -6.43 -11.80
CA ASN A 187 -0.52 -6.10 -11.85
C ASN A 187 0.33 -7.37 -12.08
N PHE A 188 0.00 -8.47 -11.41
CA PHE A 188 0.68 -9.75 -11.61
C PHE A 188 0.56 -10.25 -13.07
N VAL A 189 -0.65 -10.27 -13.63
CA VAL A 189 -0.92 -10.68 -15.01
C VAL A 189 -0.25 -9.73 -16.00
N GLY A 190 -0.41 -8.41 -15.78
CA GLY A 190 0.17 -7.35 -16.60
C GLY A 190 1.70 -7.46 -16.67
N TYR A 191 2.35 -7.63 -15.53
CA TYR A 191 3.80 -7.80 -15.49
C TYR A 191 4.25 -9.11 -16.12
N LYS A 192 3.59 -10.23 -15.79
CA LYS A 192 3.97 -11.56 -16.29
C LYS A 192 3.83 -11.70 -17.81
N PHE A 193 2.74 -11.22 -18.40
CA PHE A 193 2.43 -11.49 -19.80
C PHE A 193 2.79 -10.34 -20.76
N PHE A 194 2.89 -9.11 -20.26
CA PHE A 194 3.14 -7.93 -21.10
C PHE A 194 4.47 -7.22 -20.78
N ALA A 195 4.91 -7.17 -19.52
CA ALA A 195 6.13 -6.46 -19.15
C ALA A 195 7.41 -7.31 -19.26
N PHE A 196 7.34 -8.59 -18.86
CA PHE A 196 8.50 -9.50 -18.74
C PHE A 196 8.45 -10.69 -19.72
N LYS A 197 8.15 -10.42 -20.99
CA LYS A 197 8.55 -11.33 -22.08
C LYS A 197 10.07 -11.31 -22.24
#